data_AF-A0A091EMA2-F1
#
_entry.id   AF-A0A091EMA2-F1
#
_cell.length_a   1.000
_cell.length_b   1.000
_cell.length_c   1.000
_cell.angle_alpha   90.00
_cell.angle_beta   90.00
_cell.angle_gamma   90.00
#
_symmetry.space_group_name_H-M   'P 1'
#
loop_
_entity.id
_entity.type
_entity.pdbx_description
1 polymer ?
#
loop_
_entity_poly.entity_id
_entity_poly.type
_entity_poly.pdbx_seq_one_letter_code
_entity_poly.pdbx_strand_id
1 'polypeptide(L)'
;QGVTEGYNGTIFACGQSGSGKSFTMQGVVDPSSQKGILPRAFEHIFESTQCAEHAKLWLRASYLEIYSEDIRDLLGADTKQKLE
;
A
#
# COMPACT_ATOMS: atom_id res chain seq x y z
N GLN A 1 -11.00 9.97 -5.89
CA GLN A 1 -11.36 10.60 -4.60
C GLN A 1 -12.18 9.69 -3.67
N GLY A 2 -12.64 8.50 -4.09
CA GLY A 2 -13.47 7.64 -3.23
C GLY A 2 -12.88 7.28 -1.85
N VAL A 3 -11.59 6.89 -1.74
CA VAL A 3 -11.03 6.50 -0.43
C VAL A 3 -10.91 7.66 0.55
N THR A 4 -10.57 8.86 0.06
CA THR A 4 -10.48 10.08 0.88
C THR A 4 -11.86 10.60 1.31
N GLU A 5 -12.94 10.12 0.69
CA GLU A 5 -14.34 10.43 1.02
C GLU A 5 -14.97 9.39 1.96
N GLY A 6 -14.21 8.37 2.38
CA GLY A 6 -14.67 7.34 3.32
C GLY A 6 -15.11 6.01 2.69
N TYR A 7 -14.84 5.79 1.40
CA TYR A 7 -15.12 4.51 0.75
C TYR A 7 -13.93 3.53 0.82
N ASN A 8 -14.23 2.23 0.87
CA ASN A 8 -13.18 1.21 0.78
C ASN A 8 -12.72 1.06 -0.68
N GLY A 9 -11.40 1.05 -0.89
CA GLY A 9 -10.78 0.82 -2.21
C GLY A 9 -9.77 -0.33 -2.14
N THR A 10 -9.70 -1.14 -3.20
CA THR A 10 -8.73 -2.22 -3.32
C THR A 10 -8.15 -2.23 -4.72
N ILE A 11 -6.83 -2.32 -4.82
CA ILE A 11 -6.10 -2.48 -6.08
C ILE A 11 -5.25 -3.74 -5.95
N PHE A 12 -5.36 -4.63 -6.93
CA PHE A 12 -4.59 -5.87 -6.97
C PHE A 12 -3.94 -6.04 -8.35
N ALA A 13 -2.67 -6.45 -8.37
CA ALA A 13 -1.95 -6.77 -9.61
C ALA A 13 -1.90 -8.28 -9.80
N CYS A 14 -2.51 -8.79 -10.87
CA CYS A 14 -2.52 -10.21 -11.23
C CYS A 14 -1.83 -10.44 -12.58
N GLY A 15 -1.17 -11.59 -12.72
CA GLY A 15 -0.43 -11.96 -13.92
C GLY A 15 0.64 -13.01 -13.65
N GLN A 16 1.24 -13.55 -14.71
CA GLN A 16 2.30 -14.55 -14.60
C GLN A 16 3.56 -14.01 -13.90
N SER A 17 4.42 -14.88 -13.39
CA SER A 17 5.73 -14.48 -12.87
C SER A 17 6.54 -13.73 -13.94
N GLY A 18 7.18 -12.63 -13.56
CA GLY A 18 7.89 -11.75 -14.49
C GLY A 18 7.02 -10.77 -15.28
N SER A 19 5.69 -10.79 -15.17
CA SER A 19 4.79 -9.86 -15.90
C SER A 19 4.76 -8.42 -15.37
N GLY A 20 5.63 -8.08 -14.40
CA GLY A 20 5.71 -6.73 -13.86
C GLY A 20 4.78 -6.40 -12.69
N LYS A 21 4.08 -7.37 -12.06
CA LYS A 21 3.18 -7.10 -10.91
C LYS A 21 3.83 -6.23 -9.81
N SER A 22 5.01 -6.62 -9.35
CA SER A 22 5.76 -5.87 -8.32
C SER A 22 6.23 -4.52 -8.85
N PHE A 23 6.60 -4.43 -10.13
CA PHE A 23 6.97 -3.16 -10.77
C PHE A 23 5.78 -2.20 -10.87
N THR A 24 4.58 -2.69 -11.17
CA THR A 24 3.36 -1.87 -11.18
C THR A 24 3.00 -1.38 -9.78
N MET A 25 3.05 -2.25 -8.77
CA MET A 25 2.67 -1.89 -7.39
C MET A 25 3.73 -1.02 -6.70
N GLN A 26 5.00 -1.42 -6.71
CA GLN A 26 6.09 -0.72 -6.03
C GLN A 26 6.83 0.25 -6.95
N GLY A 27 7.16 -0.20 -8.16
CA GLY A 27 8.01 0.53 -9.10
C GLY A 27 9.44 0.68 -8.61
N VAL A 28 10.12 1.71 -9.09
CA VAL A 28 11.46 2.12 -8.63
C VAL A 28 11.40 3.52 -8.04
N VAL A 29 12.34 3.83 -7.15
CA VAL A 29 12.41 5.14 -6.47
C VAL A 29 12.91 6.22 -7.42
N ASP A 30 13.86 5.88 -8.28
CA ASP A 30 14.53 6.76 -9.25
C ASP A 30 14.59 6.03 -10.61
N PRO A 31 14.10 6.62 -11.71
CA PRO A 31 13.46 7.95 -11.82
C PRO A 31 12.04 8.00 -11.25
N SER A 32 11.63 9.19 -10.79
CA SER A 32 10.29 9.44 -10.21
C SER A 32 9.13 9.06 -11.15
N SER A 33 9.38 9.10 -12.47
CA SER A 33 8.42 8.66 -13.49
C SER A 33 8.08 7.16 -13.39
N GLN A 34 8.93 6.35 -12.78
CA GLN A 34 8.75 4.91 -12.63
C GLN A 34 8.30 4.47 -11.22
N LYS A 35 7.89 5.40 -10.36
CA LYS A 35 7.20 5.05 -9.09
C LYS A 35 5.91 4.27 -9.38
N GLY A 36 5.68 3.21 -8.61
CA GLY A 36 4.48 2.38 -8.72
C GLY A 36 3.24 2.99 -8.05
N ILE A 37 2.18 2.20 -7.98
CA ILE A 37 0.89 2.61 -7.38
C ILE A 37 1.03 2.92 -5.89
N LEU A 38 1.75 2.08 -5.13
CA LEU A 38 1.88 2.19 -3.68
C LEU A 38 2.52 3.52 -3.22
N PRO A 39 3.71 3.93 -3.70
CA PRO A 39 4.28 5.22 -3.31
C PRO A 39 3.42 6.41 -3.73
N ARG A 40 2.78 6.36 -4.92
CA ARG A 40 1.88 7.42 -5.39
C ARG A 40 0.61 7.53 -4.55
N ALA A 41 0.08 6.41 -4.09
CA ALA A 41 -1.10 6.39 -3.21
C ALA A 41 -0.79 7.06 -1.87
N PHE A 42 0.38 6.79 -1.29
CA PHE A 42 0.81 7.47 -0.06
C PHE A 42 0.95 8.98 -0.28
N GLU A 43 1.65 9.41 -1.32
CA GLU A 43 1.80 10.84 -1.67
C GLU A 43 0.43 11.53 -1.76
N HIS A 44 -0.50 10.95 -2.53
CA HIS A 44 -1.84 11.50 -2.72
C HIS A 44 -2.68 11.54 -1.42
N ILE A 45 -2.57 10.54 -0.53
CA ILE A 45 -3.25 10.54 0.77
C ILE A 45 -2.70 11.67 1.65
N PHE A 46 -1.37 11.81 1.74
CA PHE A 46 -0.75 12.85 2.55
C PHE A 46 -1.06 14.26 2.02
N GLU A 47 -1.04 14.47 0.71
CA GLU A 47 -1.46 15.73 0.09
C GLU A 47 -2.92 16.06 0.42
N SER A 48 -3.83 15.09 0.29
CA SER A 48 -5.24 15.26 0.63
C SER A 48 -5.46 15.59 2.10
N THR A 49 -4.66 15.00 3.00
CA THR A 49 -4.76 15.29 4.43
C THR A 49 -4.29 16.70 4.80
N GLN A 50 -3.28 17.25 4.09
CA GLN A 50 -2.79 18.60 4.33
C GLN A 50 -3.78 19.67 3.88
N CYS A 51 -4.57 19.41 2.84
CA CYS A 51 -5.58 20.33 2.33
C CYS A 51 -6.88 20.34 3.17
N ALA A 52 -7.04 19.43 4.14
CA ALA A 52 -8.26 19.32 4.92
C ALA A 52 -8.19 20.18 6.20
N GLU A 53 -8.57 21.46 6.11
CA GLU A 53 -8.49 22.43 7.23
C GLU A 53 -9.43 22.13 8.43
N HIS A 54 -10.44 21.28 8.26
CA HIS A 54 -11.47 21.02 9.28
C HIS A 54 -11.65 19.54 9.67
N ALA A 55 -10.76 18.64 9.22
CA ALA A 55 -10.87 17.21 9.51
C ALA A 55 -9.61 16.68 10.21
N LYS A 56 -9.78 16.08 11.39
CA LYS A 56 -8.72 15.33 12.06
C LYS A 56 -8.67 13.92 11.49
N LEU A 57 -7.63 13.62 10.72
CA LEU A 57 -7.43 12.32 10.08
C LEU A 57 -6.42 11.48 10.87
N TRP A 58 -6.70 10.18 10.97
CA TRP A 58 -5.78 9.19 11.54
C TRP A 58 -5.38 8.22 10.45
N LEU A 59 -4.09 8.15 10.15
CA LEU A 59 -3.54 7.23 9.17
C LEU A 59 -2.93 6.04 9.89
N ARG A 60 -3.32 4.84 9.48
CA ARG A 60 -2.73 3.58 9.92
C ARG A 60 -2.37 2.76 8.70
N ALA A 61 -1.20 2.14 8.72
CA ALA A 61 -0.76 1.18 7.72
C ALA A 61 -0.52 -0.18 8.37
N SER A 62 -0.72 -1.23 7.59
CA SER A 62 -0.42 -2.61 7.91
C SER A 62 0.10 -3.28 6.65
N TYR A 63 1.08 -4.18 6.76
CA TYR A 63 1.64 -4.86 5.60
C TYR A 63 1.81 -6.35 5.91
N LEU A 64 1.19 -7.18 5.09
CA LEU A 64 1.03 -8.61 5.37
C LEU A 64 1.46 -9.42 4.15
N GLU A 65 2.05 -10.58 4.41
CA GLU A 65 2.34 -11.60 3.41
C GLU A 65 1.46 -12.82 3.66
N ILE A 66 0.90 -13.39 2.58
CA ILE A 66 0.30 -14.72 2.59
C ILE A 66 1.26 -15.63 1.84
N TYR A 67 1.86 -16.59 2.55
CA TYR A 67 2.80 -17.55 1.98
C TYR A 67 2.46 -18.96 2.45
N SER A 68 2.11 -19.85 1.52
CA SER A 68 1.75 -21.24 1.83
C SER A 68 0.63 -21.34 2.89
N GLU A 69 -0.44 -20.56 2.72
CA GLU A 69 -1.57 -20.44 3.67
C GLU A 69 -1.23 -19.85 5.05
N ASP A 70 0.02 -19.43 5.29
CA ASP A 70 0.40 -18.73 6.51
C ASP A 70 0.36 -17.20 6.30
N ILE A 71 -0.26 -16.49 7.25
CA ILE A 71 -0.28 -15.02 7.30
C ILE A 71 0.88 -14.53 8.18
N ARG A 72 1.69 -13.61 7.65
CA ARG A 72 2.84 -13.00 8.35
C ARG A 72 2.72 -11.49 8.38
N ASP A 73 2.95 -10.90 9.55
CA ASP A 73 3.09 -9.44 9.69
C ASP A 73 4.49 -9.00 9.23
N LEU A 74 4.57 -8.21 8.16
CA LEU A 74 5.83 -7.71 7.62
C LEU A 74 6.38 -6.51 8.42
N LEU A 75 5.56 -5.91 9.29
CA LEU A 75 5.94 -4.78 10.15
C LEU A 75 6.02 -5.16 11.64
N GLY A 76 5.71 -6.41 11.97
CA GLY A 76 5.77 -6.94 13.33
C GLY A 76 7.21 -7.12 13.83
N ALA A 77 7.36 -7.27 15.15
CA ALA A 77 8.66 -7.49 15.79
C ALA A 77 9.30 -8.83 15.36
N ASP A 78 8.48 -9.85 15.10
CA ASP A 78 8.90 -11.12 14.55
C ASP A 78 8.12 -11.41 13.27
N THR A 79 8.79 -11.28 12.13
CA THR A 79 8.20 -11.51 10.79
C THR A 79 7.95 -12.98 10.48
N LYS A 80 8.42 -13.90 11.33
CA LYS A 80 8.13 -15.34 11.24
C LYS A 80 6.99 -15.77 12.16
N GLN A 81 6.57 -14.90 13.07
CA GLN A 81 5.44 -15.18 13.93
C GLN A 81 4.17 -15.27 13.07
N LYS A 82 3.47 -16.40 13.20
CA LYS A 82 2.18 -16.59 12.54
C LYS A 82 1.14 -15.71 13.23
N LEU A 83 0.36 -14.99 12.44
CA LEU A 83 -0.87 -14.38 12.92
C LEU A 83 -1.95 -15.48 12.95
N GLU A 84 -2.43 -15.82 14.15
CA GLU A 84 -3.56 -16.75 14.35
C GLU A 84 -4.90 -16.16 13.88
#